data_AF-A0AA97PYI0-F1
#
_entry.id   AF-A0AA97PYI0-F1
#
_cell.length_a   1.000
_cell.length_b   1.000
_cell.length_c   1.000
_cell.angle_alpha   90.00
_cell.angle_beta   90.00
_cell.angle_gamma   90.00
#
_symmetry.space_group_name_H-M   'P 1'
#
loop_
_entity.id
_entity.type
_entity.pdbx_description
1 polymer ?
#
loop_
_entity_poly.entity_id
_entity_poly.type
_entity_poly.pdbx_seq_one_letter_code
_entity_poly.pdbx_strand_id
1 'polypeptide(L)'
;MFSGLYFVTAFMEVPLVEYNKTRFDLLLHGLNCCAGVTVKVPGTNFSQFYSLSPGQIANVTIPTNVMLVGSSLLYNCIVEVSSNKSIIVISQVWTPNGFDSSYVFPTRYLDLNYYILTPVFDLPGYAQFAIVNQYSTTTVSVTIEGGVVEFSGQFWSPGSIITFTLGPYQAAQFQLRGNLYGTSVEANNRVAVLSGYQTSLKYCYVYEQLLPQSGWGKSFILPSPSVPQQEDKMQLIAAEITDVTVYNDDGKKKYTVQMGNILNLPVNSSSLQIVANRAVMVLYISPGRTISGDPTLQPYLATVIPIERFETLQVIHAPSTLSTHLLVIAKWDKYKAVKLDGSSFPAYVKWNKVSSGQDNYAWVEVALSAGSHFVCQVSEEKVWATAYSFSGPSIPVVGKNFSVFGPNSCSNTENQLGNSSSVLNPQSTTGSNINSSPSSHSNAWTPVGSTGLWNPRKLSVEGAQLGWWDALRYCRENGSDLISVPDLESQRLLETVPKDIAGMGIWIGLRRHRVWGTLYWTDKTPVDYTNWGEGQPSDPTFNLCTMLSVLGGLTWEAECCSTKLRFICN
;
A
#
# COMPACT_ATOMS: atom_id res chain seq x y z
N MET A 1 -10.60 5.52 20.49
CA MET A 1 -9.81 6.14 19.40
C MET A 1 -10.22 5.69 18.00
N PHE A 2 -10.56 4.42 17.78
CA PHE A 2 -10.72 3.86 16.43
C PHE A 2 -12.16 3.79 15.93
N SER A 3 -13.14 4.10 16.78
CA SER A 3 -14.55 4.15 16.42
C SER A 3 -15.09 5.58 16.38
N GLY A 4 -16.02 5.82 15.46
CA GLY A 4 -16.60 7.14 15.24
C GLY A 4 -17.69 7.15 14.18
N LEU A 5 -18.07 8.37 13.79
CA LEU A 5 -19.20 8.63 12.89
C LEU A 5 -18.78 9.06 11.49
N TYR A 6 -17.58 9.63 11.34
CA TYR A 6 -17.10 10.21 10.09
C TYR A 6 -15.66 9.82 9.88
N PHE A 7 -15.32 9.43 8.65
CA PHE A 7 -14.01 8.94 8.25
C PHE A 7 -13.70 9.43 6.83
N VAL A 8 -12.42 9.67 6.56
CA VAL A 8 -11.90 9.94 5.21
C VAL A 8 -10.63 9.13 5.01
N THR A 9 -10.46 8.57 3.81
CA THR A 9 -9.23 7.87 3.41
C THR A 9 -9.03 7.98 1.89
N ALA A 10 -7.89 7.49 1.42
CA ALA A 10 -7.56 7.34 0.01
C ALA A 10 -6.73 6.08 -0.19
N PHE A 11 -6.56 5.67 -1.45
CA PHE A 11 -5.72 4.53 -1.81
C PHE A 11 -4.48 5.03 -2.54
N MET A 12 -3.32 4.93 -1.89
CA MET A 12 -2.04 5.33 -2.47
C MET A 12 -1.65 4.45 -3.66
N GLU A 13 -0.78 4.96 -4.50
CA GLU A 13 -0.33 4.28 -5.70
C GLU A 13 0.32 2.92 -5.38
N VAL A 14 -0.15 1.87 -6.04
CA VAL A 14 0.45 0.53 -6.01
C VAL A 14 1.53 0.40 -7.10
N PRO A 15 2.32 -0.68 -7.19
CA PRO A 15 3.21 -0.89 -8.33
C PRO A 15 2.44 -0.99 -9.65
N LEU A 16 2.94 -0.37 -10.73
CA LEU A 16 2.30 -0.35 -12.06
C LEU A 16 1.90 -1.74 -12.59
N VAL A 17 2.68 -2.77 -12.26
CA VAL A 17 2.41 -4.17 -12.65
C VAL A 17 1.17 -4.77 -11.98
N GLU A 18 0.66 -4.14 -10.92
CA GLU A 18 -0.48 -4.62 -10.13
C GLU A 18 -1.78 -3.88 -10.41
N TYR A 19 -1.75 -2.70 -11.06
CA TYR A 19 -2.91 -1.80 -11.24
C TYR A 19 -4.21 -2.50 -11.62
N ASN A 20 -4.18 -3.31 -12.69
CA ASN A 20 -5.37 -3.96 -13.25
C ASN A 20 -5.82 -5.20 -12.45
N LYS A 21 -5.04 -5.60 -11.44
CA LYS A 21 -5.30 -6.75 -10.59
C LYS A 21 -5.51 -6.34 -9.12
N THR A 22 -5.39 -5.05 -8.83
CA THR A 22 -5.58 -4.50 -7.50
C THR A 22 -7.06 -4.33 -7.19
N ARG A 23 -7.46 -4.63 -5.96
CA ARG A 23 -8.80 -4.35 -5.43
C ARG A 23 -8.68 -3.52 -4.16
N PHE A 24 -9.50 -2.48 -4.07
CA PHE A 24 -9.61 -1.64 -2.89
C PHE A 24 -10.90 -1.95 -2.16
N ASP A 25 -10.80 -2.25 -0.87
CA ASP A 25 -11.95 -2.62 -0.04
C ASP A 25 -11.97 -1.77 1.23
N LEU A 26 -13.17 -1.47 1.74
CA LEU A 26 -13.38 -1.04 3.12
C LEU A 26 -14.15 -2.11 3.88
N LEU A 27 -13.67 -2.49 5.06
CA LEU A 27 -14.43 -3.28 6.02
C LEU A 27 -15.09 -2.34 7.03
N LEU A 28 -16.42 -2.39 7.10
CA LEU A 28 -17.25 -1.60 7.99
C LEU A 28 -17.76 -2.47 9.13
N HIS A 29 -17.39 -2.15 10.35
CA HIS A 29 -17.75 -2.93 11.53
C HIS A 29 -18.84 -2.22 12.33
N GLY A 30 -20.00 -2.87 12.45
CA GLY A 30 -21.09 -2.42 13.29
C GLY A 30 -20.80 -2.68 14.78
N LEU A 31 -20.95 -1.64 15.60
CA LEU A 31 -20.78 -1.73 17.06
C LEU A 31 -22.10 -1.67 17.83
N ASN A 32 -23.12 -1.13 17.18
CA ASN A 32 -24.41 -0.81 17.77
C ASN A 32 -25.49 -1.36 16.84
N CYS A 33 -26.68 -1.68 17.37
CA CYS A 33 -27.73 -2.14 16.46
C CYS A 33 -28.05 -1.06 15.45
N CYS A 34 -28.18 -1.50 14.20
CA CYS A 34 -28.83 -0.77 13.16
C CYS A 34 -28.13 0.57 12.88
N ALA A 35 -26.80 0.53 12.76
CA ALA A 35 -25.97 1.63 12.30
C ALA A 35 -26.14 1.79 10.78
N GLY A 36 -26.74 2.90 10.36
CA GLY A 36 -26.81 3.29 8.96
C GLY A 36 -25.46 3.88 8.54
N VAL A 37 -24.83 3.31 7.53
CA VAL A 37 -23.51 3.70 7.03
C VAL A 37 -23.61 4.03 5.55
N THR A 38 -23.06 5.18 5.17
CA THR A 38 -22.96 5.62 3.77
C THR A 38 -21.48 5.75 3.40
N VAL A 39 -21.09 5.09 2.31
CA VAL A 39 -19.75 5.20 1.71
C VAL A 39 -19.88 5.91 0.37
N LYS A 40 -19.09 6.96 0.15
CA LYS A 40 -19.12 7.78 -1.07
C LYS A 40 -17.71 8.10 -1.54
N VAL A 41 -17.59 8.38 -2.84
CA VAL A 41 -16.41 9.03 -3.41
C VAL A 41 -16.87 10.38 -3.97
N PRO A 42 -16.73 11.48 -3.21
CA PRO A 42 -17.14 12.80 -3.65
C PRO A 42 -16.52 13.19 -5.00
N GLY A 43 -17.33 13.80 -5.86
CA GLY A 43 -16.94 14.12 -7.24
C GLY A 43 -17.13 12.96 -8.25
N THR A 44 -17.65 11.82 -7.80
CA THR A 44 -18.05 10.69 -8.66
C THR A 44 -19.50 10.28 -8.38
N ASN A 45 -20.02 9.33 -9.17
CA ASN A 45 -21.34 8.73 -8.96
C ASN A 45 -21.33 7.57 -7.95
N PHE A 46 -20.19 7.25 -7.33
CA PHE A 46 -20.09 6.14 -6.39
C PHE A 46 -20.69 6.51 -5.02
N SER A 47 -21.73 5.79 -4.63
CA SER A 47 -22.36 5.87 -3.31
C SER A 47 -22.98 4.52 -2.96
N GLN A 48 -22.73 4.02 -1.76
CA GLN A 48 -23.32 2.79 -1.24
C GLN A 48 -23.83 2.99 0.19
N PHE A 49 -24.92 2.30 0.53
CA PHE A 49 -25.54 2.35 1.86
C PHE A 49 -25.64 0.96 2.46
N TYR A 50 -25.35 0.88 3.76
CA TYR A 50 -25.40 -0.34 4.56
C TYR A 50 -26.12 -0.07 5.89
N SER A 51 -26.80 -1.09 6.40
CA SER A 51 -27.32 -1.12 7.77
C SER A 51 -26.63 -2.25 8.52
N LEU A 52 -25.86 -1.90 9.56
CA LEU A 52 -25.02 -2.83 10.31
C LEU A 52 -25.58 -3.07 11.71
N SER A 53 -25.68 -4.35 12.07
CA SER A 53 -25.93 -4.81 13.44
C SER A 53 -24.61 -4.92 14.23
N PRO A 54 -24.64 -5.07 15.57
CA PRO A 54 -23.41 -5.24 16.35
C PRO A 54 -22.68 -6.52 15.93
N GLY A 55 -21.36 -6.46 15.78
CA GLY A 55 -20.53 -7.59 15.34
C GLY A 55 -20.59 -7.89 13.85
N GLN A 56 -21.51 -7.26 13.12
CA GLN A 56 -21.67 -7.43 11.69
C GLN A 56 -20.62 -6.63 10.90
N ILE A 57 -20.15 -7.22 9.81
CA ILE A 57 -19.14 -6.63 8.92
C ILE A 57 -19.69 -6.54 7.51
N ALA A 58 -19.58 -5.36 6.89
CA ALA A 58 -19.80 -5.20 5.46
C ALA A 58 -18.47 -4.94 4.75
N ASN A 59 -18.27 -5.59 3.60
CA ASN A 59 -17.16 -5.31 2.70
C ASN A 59 -17.66 -4.41 1.57
N VAL A 60 -16.97 -3.30 1.35
CA VAL A 60 -17.29 -2.29 0.32
C VAL A 60 -16.13 -2.20 -0.65
N THR A 61 -16.31 -2.74 -1.85
CA THR A 61 -15.31 -2.60 -2.92
C THR A 61 -15.38 -1.21 -3.55
N ILE A 62 -14.26 -0.50 -3.52
CA ILE A 62 -14.10 0.85 -4.01
C ILE A 62 -13.58 0.80 -5.46
N PRO A 63 -14.08 1.67 -6.37
CA PRO A 63 -13.61 1.71 -7.75
C PRO A 63 -12.11 1.99 -7.84
N THR A 64 -11.37 1.23 -8.65
CA THR A 64 -9.90 1.36 -8.72
C THR A 64 -9.42 2.66 -9.36
N ASN A 65 -10.27 3.35 -10.11
CA ASN A 65 -9.96 4.65 -10.71
C ASN A 65 -9.85 5.80 -9.70
N VAL A 66 -10.08 5.55 -8.41
CA VAL A 66 -9.87 6.52 -7.32
C VAL A 66 -8.45 6.49 -6.74
N MET A 67 -7.60 5.56 -7.22
CA MET A 67 -6.20 5.45 -6.79
C MET A 67 -5.46 6.78 -6.99
N LEU A 68 -4.64 7.15 -6.03
CA LEU A 68 -3.71 8.27 -6.16
C LEU A 68 -2.60 7.89 -7.14
N VAL A 69 -2.24 8.79 -8.06
CA VAL A 69 -1.20 8.53 -9.08
C VAL A 69 -0.23 9.70 -9.18
N GLY A 70 1.05 9.39 -9.07
CA GLY A 70 2.17 10.31 -9.11
C GLY A 70 2.28 11.20 -7.87
N SER A 71 3.30 12.06 -7.90
CA SER A 71 3.49 13.09 -6.88
C SER A 71 2.79 14.39 -7.27
N SER A 72 1.50 14.53 -6.96
CA SER A 72 0.69 15.68 -7.37
C SER A 72 -0.52 15.94 -6.48
N LEU A 73 -1.24 17.03 -6.78
CA LEU A 73 -2.57 17.30 -6.23
C LEU A 73 -3.63 16.52 -7.00
N LEU A 74 -4.51 15.85 -6.27
CA LEU A 74 -5.43 14.85 -6.80
C LEU A 74 -6.86 15.15 -6.33
N TYR A 75 -7.84 14.84 -7.20
CA TYR A 75 -9.27 15.06 -6.99
C TYR A 75 -10.05 13.78 -7.31
N ASN A 76 -11.31 13.69 -6.87
CA ASN A 76 -12.19 12.52 -7.08
C ASN A 76 -11.59 11.19 -6.59
N CYS A 77 -10.71 11.25 -5.59
CA CYS A 77 -9.92 10.12 -5.09
C CYS A 77 -10.17 9.81 -3.60
N ILE A 78 -10.90 10.69 -2.91
CA ILE A 78 -11.18 10.54 -1.48
C ILE A 78 -12.40 9.66 -1.28
N VAL A 79 -12.28 8.69 -0.38
CA VAL A 79 -13.41 7.89 0.11
C VAL A 79 -13.89 8.47 1.43
N GLU A 80 -15.15 8.89 1.44
CA GLU A 80 -15.85 9.37 2.62
C GLU A 80 -16.73 8.25 3.20
N VAL A 81 -16.63 8.01 4.49
CA VAL A 81 -17.57 7.15 5.22
C VAL A 81 -18.27 7.98 6.30
N SER A 82 -19.60 7.97 6.29
CA SER A 82 -20.44 8.59 7.32
C SER A 82 -21.39 7.57 7.92
N SER A 83 -21.63 7.66 9.23
CA SER A 83 -22.58 6.81 9.93
C SER A 83 -23.34 7.58 10.99
N ASN A 84 -24.60 7.17 11.22
CA ASN A 84 -25.43 7.71 12.29
C ASN A 84 -25.11 7.11 13.68
N LYS A 85 -24.29 6.06 13.75
CA LYS A 85 -23.83 5.42 14.99
C LYS A 85 -22.36 5.11 14.88
N SER A 86 -21.70 4.93 16.03
CA SER A 86 -20.27 4.64 16.04
C SER A 86 -20.00 3.31 15.34
N ILE A 87 -19.11 3.32 14.35
CA ILE A 87 -18.61 2.15 13.62
C ILE A 87 -17.08 2.17 13.64
N ILE A 88 -16.45 1.11 13.10
CA ILE A 88 -15.03 1.11 12.73
C ILE A 88 -14.89 0.88 11.24
N VAL A 89 -13.88 1.50 10.66
CA VAL A 89 -13.54 1.39 9.24
C VAL A 89 -12.09 0.92 9.12
N ILE A 90 -11.89 -0.12 8.33
CA ILE A 90 -10.57 -0.63 7.95
C ILE A 90 -10.48 -0.54 6.43
N SER A 91 -9.39 0.02 5.91
CA SER A 91 -9.09 -0.01 4.49
C SER A 91 -8.22 -1.22 4.17
N GLN A 92 -8.44 -1.84 3.01
CA GLN A 92 -7.64 -2.95 2.51
C GLN A 92 -7.26 -2.70 1.05
N VAL A 93 -6.00 -2.98 0.72
CA VAL A 93 -5.51 -3.03 -0.64
C VAL A 93 -5.08 -4.45 -0.94
N TRP A 94 -5.77 -5.08 -1.86
CA TRP A 94 -5.47 -6.41 -2.36
C TRP A 94 -4.69 -6.31 -3.66
N THR A 95 -3.61 -7.06 -3.76
CA THR A 95 -2.80 -7.23 -4.96
C THR A 95 -2.76 -8.73 -5.31
N PRO A 96 -2.26 -9.15 -6.49
CA PRO A 96 -2.17 -10.56 -6.85
C PRO A 96 -1.39 -11.42 -5.84
N ASN A 97 -0.49 -10.80 -5.09
CA ASN A 97 0.50 -11.48 -4.27
C ASN A 97 0.22 -11.37 -2.76
N GLY A 98 -0.75 -10.55 -2.37
CA GLY A 98 -1.12 -10.36 -0.97
C GLY A 98 -2.12 -9.25 -0.78
N PHE A 99 -2.31 -8.83 0.46
CA PHE A 99 -3.02 -7.60 0.77
C PHE A 99 -2.38 -6.95 1.98
N ASP A 100 -2.56 -5.63 2.08
CA ASP A 100 -2.25 -4.89 3.29
C ASP A 100 -3.48 -4.09 3.73
N SER A 101 -3.51 -3.70 5.00
CA SER A 101 -4.69 -3.11 5.60
C SER A 101 -4.34 -2.08 6.66
N SER A 102 -5.12 -1.00 6.71
CA SER A 102 -4.92 0.10 7.64
C SER A 102 -6.20 0.48 8.38
N TYR A 103 -6.08 0.98 9.61
CA TYR A 103 -7.20 1.64 10.27
C TYR A 103 -7.52 2.94 9.55
N VAL A 104 -8.80 3.20 9.34
CA VAL A 104 -9.24 4.56 9.02
C VAL A 104 -9.65 5.24 10.31
N PHE A 105 -8.87 6.22 10.75
CA PHE A 105 -9.19 6.93 11.99
C PHE A 105 -10.38 7.87 11.79
N PRO A 106 -11.31 7.97 12.78
CA PRO A 106 -12.39 8.94 12.71
C PRO A 106 -11.85 10.37 12.61
N THR A 107 -12.52 11.23 11.84
CA THR A 107 -12.05 12.60 11.56
C THR A 107 -11.80 13.45 12.81
N ARG A 108 -12.55 13.20 13.90
CA ARG A 108 -12.35 13.84 15.21
C ARG A 108 -11.00 13.52 15.89
N TYR A 109 -10.29 12.49 15.44
CA TYR A 109 -8.96 12.11 15.94
C TYR A 109 -7.83 12.47 14.96
N LEU A 110 -8.16 13.03 13.79
CA LEU A 110 -7.18 13.65 12.89
C LEU A 110 -6.72 14.99 13.47
N ASP A 111 -5.55 15.44 13.07
CA ASP A 111 -4.95 16.68 13.60
C ASP A 111 -4.26 17.51 12.51
N LEU A 112 -3.56 18.55 12.94
CA LEU A 112 -2.88 19.52 12.09
C LEU A 112 -1.43 19.14 11.79
N ASN A 113 -0.78 18.37 12.68
CA ASN A 113 0.66 18.13 12.66
C ASN A 113 0.98 16.63 12.57
N TYR A 114 1.81 16.28 11.59
CA TYR A 114 2.29 14.92 11.36
C TYR A 114 3.79 14.92 11.05
N TYR A 115 4.48 13.87 11.49
CA TYR A 115 5.79 13.50 10.96
C TYR A 115 5.64 12.24 10.13
N ILE A 116 6.17 12.28 8.92
CA ILE A 116 6.15 11.16 8.00
C ILE A 116 7.15 10.12 8.50
N LEU A 117 6.70 8.87 8.53
CA LEU A 117 7.51 7.71 8.83
C LEU A 117 7.25 6.65 7.76
N THR A 118 8.02 6.69 6.68
CA THR A 118 7.98 5.65 5.64
C THR A 118 8.85 4.47 6.06
N PRO A 119 8.37 3.23 5.90
CA PRO A 119 9.18 2.07 6.25
C PRO A 119 10.45 2.01 5.40
N VAL A 120 11.55 1.58 6.02
CA VAL A 120 12.85 1.47 5.36
C VAL A 120 13.08 0.00 5.01
N PHE A 121 13.00 -0.31 3.73
CA PHE A 121 13.31 -1.63 3.20
C PHE A 121 14.66 -1.62 2.49
N ASP A 122 15.42 -2.71 2.61
CA ASP A 122 16.68 -2.92 1.89
C ASP A 122 16.41 -3.37 0.42
N LEU A 123 15.35 -2.84 -0.19
CA LEU A 123 14.86 -3.18 -1.53
C LEU A 123 14.64 -1.91 -2.34
N PRO A 124 14.98 -1.87 -3.64
CA PRO A 124 14.67 -0.72 -4.49
C PRO A 124 13.15 -0.54 -4.63
N GLY A 125 12.65 0.67 -4.44
CA GLY A 125 11.22 0.98 -4.46
C GLY A 125 10.97 2.46 -4.20
N TYR A 126 9.72 2.80 -3.92
CA TYR A 126 9.28 4.16 -3.63
C TYR A 126 8.69 4.21 -2.23
N ALA A 127 9.31 5.03 -1.39
CA ALA A 127 8.68 5.55 -0.20
C ALA A 127 7.58 6.53 -0.63
N GLN A 128 6.41 6.45 0.02
CA GLN A 128 5.28 7.30 -0.33
C GLN A 128 4.49 7.75 0.90
N PHE A 129 3.92 8.94 0.81
CA PHE A 129 2.89 9.39 1.74
C PHE A 129 1.83 10.19 1.00
N ALA A 130 0.63 10.24 1.58
CA ALA A 130 -0.47 11.03 1.05
C ALA A 130 -1.14 11.82 2.17
N ILE A 131 -1.55 13.04 1.85
CA ILE A 131 -2.33 13.93 2.70
C ILE A 131 -3.74 13.96 2.15
N VAL A 132 -4.71 13.59 2.98
CA VAL A 132 -6.12 13.42 2.63
C VAL A 132 -6.93 14.50 3.33
N ASN A 133 -7.55 15.37 2.53
CA ASN A 133 -8.40 16.44 3.03
C ASN A 133 -9.87 16.02 3.17
N GLN A 134 -10.57 16.71 4.05
CA GLN A 134 -11.99 16.52 4.34
C GLN A 134 -12.87 17.55 3.59
N TYR A 135 -13.90 18.11 4.22
CA TYR A 135 -14.88 19.00 3.59
C TYR A 135 -14.47 20.48 3.50
N SER A 136 -13.43 20.91 4.23
CA SER A 136 -12.99 22.31 4.26
C SER A 136 -11.82 22.54 3.31
N THR A 137 -11.70 23.74 2.76
CA THR A 137 -10.46 24.15 2.08
C THR A 137 -9.33 24.24 3.11
N THR A 138 -8.22 23.55 2.84
CA THR A 138 -7.13 23.36 3.80
C THR A 138 -5.81 23.78 3.16
N THR A 139 -5.10 24.70 3.80
CA THR A 139 -3.72 25.03 3.44
C THR A 139 -2.79 24.08 4.18
N VAL A 140 -1.85 23.49 3.44
CA VAL A 140 -0.89 22.52 3.96
C VAL A 140 0.52 22.99 3.60
N SER A 141 1.40 22.93 4.58
CA SER A 141 2.84 23.17 4.45
C SER A 141 3.57 21.87 4.75
N VAL A 142 4.45 21.45 3.85
CA VAL A 142 5.25 20.23 3.95
C VAL A 142 6.72 20.61 3.95
N THR A 143 7.43 20.31 5.03
CA THR A 143 8.89 20.49 5.11
C THR A 143 9.56 19.17 4.73
N ILE A 144 10.15 19.13 3.53
CA ILE A 144 10.70 17.91 2.94
C ILE A 144 12.01 17.51 3.62
N GLU A 145 12.14 16.25 4.00
CA GLU A 145 13.38 15.64 4.48
C GLU A 145 13.70 14.34 3.72
N GLY A 146 14.91 13.82 3.94
CA GLY A 146 15.37 12.56 3.34
C GLY A 146 16.03 12.74 1.97
N GLY A 147 15.27 13.11 0.93
CA GLY A 147 15.82 13.25 -0.43
C GLY A 147 15.08 14.27 -1.32
N VAL A 148 15.54 14.42 -2.56
CA VAL A 148 14.95 15.36 -3.53
C VAL A 148 13.63 14.79 -4.06
N VAL A 149 12.52 15.45 -3.76
CA VAL A 149 11.17 14.99 -4.14
C VAL A 149 10.67 15.79 -5.33
N GLU A 150 10.16 15.10 -6.35
CA GLU A 150 9.33 15.73 -7.37
C GLU A 150 7.91 15.87 -6.84
N PHE A 151 7.31 17.06 -6.91
CA PHE A 151 5.90 17.29 -6.62
C PHE A 151 5.31 18.33 -7.57
N SER A 152 4.22 17.96 -8.25
CA SER A 152 3.54 18.79 -9.25
C SER A 152 4.48 19.31 -10.35
N GLY A 153 5.42 18.47 -10.80
CA GLY A 153 6.38 18.79 -11.87
C GLY A 153 7.57 19.67 -11.43
N GLN A 154 7.71 19.94 -10.13
CA GLN A 154 8.84 20.68 -9.56
C GLN A 154 9.65 19.81 -8.60
N PHE A 155 10.97 20.02 -8.56
CA PHE A 155 11.87 19.29 -7.67
C PHE A 155 12.20 20.11 -6.43
N TRP A 156 12.10 19.47 -5.26
CA TRP A 156 12.27 20.09 -3.95
C TRP A 156 13.38 19.37 -3.18
N SER A 157 14.38 20.12 -2.73
CA SER A 157 15.50 19.56 -1.96
C SER A 157 15.13 19.40 -0.48
N PRO A 158 15.81 18.53 0.28
CA PRO A 158 15.66 18.48 1.74
C PRO A 158 15.80 19.87 2.39
N GLY A 159 14.97 20.15 3.39
CA GLY A 159 14.80 21.44 4.05
C GLY A 159 13.86 22.42 3.32
N SER A 160 13.37 22.10 2.11
CA SER A 160 12.40 22.96 1.41
C SER A 160 11.01 22.87 2.04
N ILE A 161 10.29 24.00 2.07
CA ILE A 161 8.89 24.06 2.50
C ILE A 161 7.99 24.20 1.27
N ILE A 162 7.15 23.21 1.01
CA ILE A 162 6.14 23.21 -0.05
C ILE A 162 4.81 23.63 0.58
N THR A 163 4.22 24.73 0.12
CA THR A 163 2.90 25.15 0.58
C THR A 163 1.89 25.10 -0.56
N PHE A 164 0.76 24.43 -0.33
CA PHE A 164 -0.33 24.29 -1.30
C PHE A 164 -1.68 24.28 -0.60
N THR A 165 -2.76 24.40 -1.37
CA THR A 165 -4.13 24.36 -0.86
C THR A 165 -4.85 23.15 -1.42
N LEU A 166 -5.44 22.36 -0.53
CA LEU A 166 -6.37 21.28 -0.85
C LEU A 166 -7.80 21.82 -0.74
N GLY A 167 -8.56 21.71 -1.83
CA GLY A 167 -10.00 21.90 -1.81
C GLY A 167 -10.71 20.75 -1.07
N PRO A 168 -12.03 20.87 -0.86
CA PRO A 168 -12.82 19.80 -0.28
C PRO A 168 -12.63 18.47 -1.03
N TYR A 169 -12.36 17.40 -0.29
CA TYR A 169 -12.17 16.04 -0.79
C TYR A 169 -11.08 15.91 -1.87
N GLN A 170 -9.97 16.63 -1.69
CA GLN A 170 -8.75 16.49 -2.47
C GLN A 170 -7.64 15.83 -1.66
N ALA A 171 -6.64 15.31 -2.36
CA ALA A 171 -5.44 14.75 -1.77
C ALA A 171 -4.16 15.36 -2.37
N ALA A 172 -3.05 15.19 -1.67
CA ALA A 172 -1.71 15.32 -2.22
C ALA A 172 -0.96 14.02 -1.99
N GLN A 173 -0.27 13.50 -3.00
CA GLN A 173 0.63 12.35 -2.86
C GLN A 173 2.07 12.78 -3.14
N PHE A 174 3.01 12.16 -2.42
CA PHE A 174 4.45 12.33 -2.57
C PHE A 174 5.12 10.97 -2.65
N GLN A 175 6.05 10.83 -3.58
CA GLN A 175 6.79 9.59 -3.81
C GLN A 175 8.27 9.90 -4.03
N LEU A 176 9.13 9.00 -3.53
CA LEU A 176 10.58 9.12 -3.67
C LEU A 176 11.25 7.75 -3.70
N ARG A 177 12.20 7.57 -4.64
CA ARG A 177 13.18 6.46 -4.58
C ARG A 177 14.22 6.74 -3.51
N GLY A 178 13.89 6.44 -2.28
CA GLY A 178 14.68 6.78 -1.10
C GLY A 178 13.82 6.66 0.15
N ASN A 179 13.97 7.61 1.06
CA ASN A 179 13.15 7.69 2.27
C ASN A 179 12.52 9.09 2.38
N LEU A 180 11.35 9.15 2.99
CA LEU A 180 10.64 10.40 3.29
C LEU A 180 10.47 10.59 4.81
N TYR A 181 11.12 9.75 5.63
CA TYR A 181 11.01 9.87 7.08
C TYR A 181 11.58 11.22 7.55
N GLY A 182 11.01 11.78 8.61
CA GLY A 182 11.41 13.09 9.13
C GLY A 182 10.74 14.27 8.43
N THR A 183 10.14 14.08 7.25
CA THR A 183 9.30 15.10 6.59
C THR A 183 8.16 15.49 7.54
N SER A 184 7.91 16.78 7.71
CA SER A 184 6.79 17.26 8.54
C SER A 184 5.65 17.79 7.67
N VAL A 185 4.42 17.60 8.15
CA VAL A 185 3.20 18.14 7.54
C VAL A 185 2.49 18.98 8.60
N GLU A 186 2.24 20.23 8.25
CA GLU A 186 1.47 21.19 9.04
C GLU A 186 0.28 21.67 8.21
N ALA A 187 -0.92 21.61 8.78
CA ALA A 187 -2.16 22.02 8.12
C ALA A 187 -2.95 23.00 8.98
N ASN A 188 -3.74 23.87 8.35
CA ASN A 188 -4.64 24.78 9.07
C ASN A 188 -6.00 24.15 9.42
N ASN A 189 -6.28 22.96 8.92
CA ASN A 189 -7.42 22.12 9.25
C ASN A 189 -6.97 20.67 9.39
N ARG A 190 -7.81 19.85 10.05
CA ARG A 190 -7.51 18.43 10.28
C ARG A 190 -7.42 17.67 8.97
N VAL A 191 -6.35 16.92 8.79
CA VAL A 191 -6.09 16.06 7.62
C VAL A 191 -5.76 14.64 8.07
N ALA A 192 -6.01 13.65 7.22
CA ALA A 192 -5.44 12.33 7.40
C ALA A 192 -4.12 12.22 6.64
N VAL A 193 -3.18 11.46 7.18
CA VAL A 193 -1.89 11.19 6.52
C VAL A 193 -1.70 9.69 6.40
N LEU A 194 -1.50 9.21 5.18
CA LEU A 194 -1.15 7.82 4.86
C LEU A 194 0.35 7.76 4.57
N SER A 195 1.02 6.67 4.93
CA SER A 195 2.42 6.43 4.62
C SER A 195 2.64 4.98 4.27
N GLY A 196 3.56 4.72 3.35
CA GLY A 196 3.77 3.37 2.83
C GLY A 196 4.98 3.26 1.94
N TYR A 197 5.07 2.10 1.27
CA TYR A 197 6.14 1.76 0.36
C TYR A 197 5.64 0.84 -0.74
N GLN A 198 6.19 1.01 -1.94
CA GLN A 198 5.89 0.14 -3.07
C GLN A 198 7.15 -0.26 -3.84
N THR A 199 7.19 -1.47 -4.39
CA THR A 199 8.29 -1.95 -5.26
C THR A 199 7.78 -2.84 -6.38
N SER A 200 8.45 -2.76 -7.53
CA SER A 200 8.25 -3.69 -8.65
C SER A 200 9.02 -5.01 -8.50
N LEU A 201 10.08 -5.06 -7.68
CA LEU A 201 11.05 -6.17 -7.70
C LEU A 201 10.69 -7.36 -6.79
N LYS A 202 9.63 -7.25 -6.00
CA LYS A 202 9.11 -8.33 -5.14
C LYS A 202 7.60 -8.26 -4.90
N TYR A 203 6.88 -7.43 -5.67
CA TYR A 203 5.45 -7.18 -5.48
C TYR A 203 5.09 -6.73 -4.05
N CYS A 204 5.97 -5.93 -3.43
CA CYS A 204 5.73 -5.40 -2.09
C CYS A 204 4.92 -4.12 -2.19
N TYR A 205 3.76 -4.10 -1.55
CA TYR A 205 3.01 -2.89 -1.26
C TYR A 205 2.60 -2.93 0.22
N VAL A 206 2.99 -1.91 0.97
CA VAL A 206 2.54 -1.73 2.36
C VAL A 206 2.11 -0.29 2.61
N TYR A 207 1.15 -0.08 3.50
CA TYR A 207 0.71 1.24 3.89
C TYR A 207 -0.03 1.26 5.23
N GLU A 208 0.06 2.41 5.91
CA GLU A 208 -0.67 2.71 7.13
C GLU A 208 -1.13 4.17 7.16
N GLN A 209 -2.30 4.42 7.73
CA GLN A 209 -2.68 5.75 8.19
C GLN A 209 -1.89 6.07 9.46
N LEU A 210 -1.09 7.13 9.39
CA LEU A 210 -0.27 7.57 10.50
C LEU A 210 -1.11 8.21 11.60
N LEU A 211 -0.64 8.05 12.83
CA LEU A 211 -1.15 8.81 13.97
C LEU A 211 -0.67 10.26 13.88
N PRO A 212 -1.54 11.26 14.11
CA PRO A 212 -1.08 12.63 14.31
C PRO A 212 -0.16 12.70 15.53
N GLN A 213 0.63 13.77 15.63
CA GLN A 213 1.55 13.97 16.75
C GLN A 213 0.84 13.93 18.12
N SER A 214 -0.40 14.42 18.21
CA SER A 214 -1.22 14.33 19.44
C SER A 214 -1.68 12.90 19.78
N GLY A 215 -1.60 11.98 18.82
CA GLY A 215 -1.90 10.56 18.96
C GLY A 215 -0.75 9.73 19.54
N TRP A 216 0.48 10.27 19.54
CA TRP A 216 1.70 9.59 19.96
C TRP A 216 1.72 9.25 21.45
N GLY A 217 2.59 8.33 21.86
CA GLY A 217 2.69 7.85 23.25
C GLY A 217 4.11 7.57 23.70
N LYS A 218 4.28 7.15 24.95
CA LYS A 218 5.60 7.02 25.58
C LYS A 218 5.99 5.58 25.88
N SER A 219 5.03 4.67 25.99
CA SER A 219 5.32 3.27 26.26
C SER A 219 4.69 2.33 25.25
N PHE A 220 5.46 1.34 24.79
CA PHE A 220 5.06 0.39 23.77
C PHE A 220 5.52 -1.00 24.17
N ILE A 221 4.72 -2.02 23.84
CA ILE A 221 5.07 -3.42 23.99
C ILE A 221 4.81 -4.11 22.67
N LEU A 222 5.76 -4.93 22.23
CA LEU A 222 5.58 -5.85 21.12
C LEU A 222 6.01 -7.25 21.55
N PRO A 223 5.06 -8.18 21.65
CA PRO A 223 5.35 -9.60 21.65
C PRO A 223 5.93 -10.03 20.31
N SER A 224 6.94 -10.91 20.31
CA SER A 224 7.36 -11.57 19.08
C SER A 224 6.38 -12.71 18.76
N PRO A 225 5.73 -12.72 17.58
CA PRO A 225 4.85 -13.81 17.19
C PRO A 225 5.62 -15.12 17.03
N SER A 226 4.91 -16.26 17.08
CA SER A 226 5.50 -17.60 16.98
C SER A 226 6.10 -17.93 15.60
N VAL A 227 5.85 -17.12 14.57
CA VAL A 227 6.44 -17.30 13.23
C VAL A 227 7.81 -16.61 13.20
N PRO A 228 8.91 -17.32 12.86
CA PRO A 228 10.26 -16.77 12.93
C PRO A 228 10.49 -15.66 11.90
N GLN A 229 10.93 -14.50 12.39
CA GLN A 229 11.00 -13.23 11.66
C GLN A 229 12.42 -12.62 11.76
N GLN A 230 13.40 -13.29 11.16
CA GLN A 230 14.83 -12.99 11.34
C GLN A 230 15.27 -11.56 10.93
N GLU A 231 14.41 -10.75 10.32
CA GLU A 231 14.74 -9.40 9.82
C GLU A 231 13.71 -8.33 10.20
N ASP A 232 12.77 -8.63 11.10
CA ASP A 232 11.76 -7.66 11.51
C ASP A 232 12.37 -6.53 12.33
N LYS A 233 11.83 -5.33 12.14
CA LYS A 233 12.35 -4.10 12.72
C LYS A 233 11.21 -3.30 13.34
N MET A 234 11.46 -2.72 14.50
CA MET A 234 10.72 -1.55 14.93
C MET A 234 11.42 -0.31 14.44
N GLN A 235 10.64 0.63 13.92
CA GLN A 235 11.10 1.95 13.54
C GLN A 235 10.35 2.99 14.35
N LEU A 236 11.10 3.79 15.10
CA LEU A 236 10.58 4.84 15.96
C LEU A 236 11.00 6.20 15.41
N ILE A 237 10.10 7.19 15.47
CA ILE A 237 10.40 8.60 15.16
C ILE A 237 10.01 9.51 16.32
N ALA A 238 10.79 10.58 16.51
CA ALA A 238 10.56 11.59 17.52
C ALA A 238 10.43 13.00 16.91
N ALA A 239 9.55 13.81 17.49
CA ALA A 239 9.30 15.21 17.07
C ALA A 239 10.15 16.22 17.86
N GLU A 240 10.90 15.73 18.84
CA GLU A 240 11.85 16.49 19.68
C GLU A 240 12.94 15.52 20.15
N ILE A 241 14.04 16.05 20.69
CA ILE A 241 15.11 15.21 21.26
C ILE A 241 14.52 14.34 22.38
N THR A 242 14.64 13.02 22.23
CA THR A 242 13.94 12.05 23.08
C THR A 242 14.88 10.96 23.54
N ASP A 243 14.90 10.70 24.85
CA ASP A 243 15.59 9.55 25.42
C ASP A 243 14.66 8.34 25.43
N VAL A 244 15.14 7.24 24.88
CA VAL A 244 14.42 5.98 24.71
C VAL A 244 15.17 4.86 25.42
N THR A 245 14.48 4.16 26.30
CA THR A 245 14.96 2.91 26.92
C THR A 245 14.23 1.73 26.32
N VAL A 246 14.98 0.75 25.84
CA VAL A 246 14.47 -0.50 25.27
C VAL A 246 14.83 -1.64 26.22
N TYR A 247 13.83 -2.44 26.58
CA TYR A 247 13.99 -3.67 27.35
C TYR A 247 13.72 -4.86 26.44
N ASN A 248 14.60 -5.85 26.52
CA ASN A 248 14.54 -7.10 25.76
C ASN A 248 15.06 -8.26 26.62
N ASP A 249 15.17 -9.46 26.04
CA ASP A 249 15.62 -10.66 26.76
C ASP A 249 17.06 -10.54 27.26
N ASP A 250 17.89 -9.74 26.57
CA ASP A 250 19.31 -9.49 26.91
C ASP A 250 19.48 -8.38 27.98
N GLY A 251 18.40 -7.70 28.39
CA GLY A 251 18.42 -6.66 29.41
C GLY A 251 17.87 -5.32 28.93
N LYS A 252 18.54 -4.22 29.31
CA LYS A 252 18.12 -2.84 28.98
C LYS A 252 19.17 -2.09 28.20
N LYS A 253 18.75 -1.34 27.18
CA LYS A 253 19.60 -0.47 26.38
C LYS A 253 18.98 0.92 26.25
N LYS A 254 19.82 1.95 26.27
CA LYS A 254 19.40 3.36 26.16
C LYS A 254 19.85 3.96 24.85
N TYR A 255 19.02 4.84 24.31
CA TYR A 255 19.22 5.56 23.07
C TYR A 255 18.76 7.01 23.24
N THR A 256 19.36 7.93 22.51
CA THR A 256 18.86 9.31 22.37
C THR A 256 18.55 9.53 20.90
N VAL A 257 17.29 9.86 20.61
CA VAL A 257 16.76 10.04 19.26
C VAL A 257 16.64 11.53 18.99
N GLN A 258 17.26 12.00 17.92
CA GLN A 258 17.16 13.40 17.49
C GLN A 258 15.81 13.65 16.83
N MET A 259 15.35 14.90 16.84
CA MET A 259 14.13 15.32 16.14
C MET A 259 14.20 14.95 14.66
N GLY A 260 13.13 14.36 14.11
CA GLY A 260 13.04 13.95 12.71
C GLY A 260 13.85 12.70 12.33
N ASN A 261 14.78 12.27 13.18
CA ASN A 261 15.56 11.05 12.96
C ASN A 261 14.78 9.81 13.41
N ILE A 262 15.10 8.69 12.76
CA ILE A 262 14.54 7.39 13.10
C ILE A 262 15.50 6.56 13.96
N LEU A 263 14.93 5.73 14.83
CA LEU A 263 15.64 4.66 15.54
C LEU A 263 15.11 3.31 15.04
N ASN A 264 15.99 2.51 14.43
CA ASN A 264 15.68 1.14 14.02
C ASN A 264 16.14 0.14 15.09
N LEU A 265 15.24 -0.73 15.53
CA LEU A 265 15.50 -1.77 16.52
C LEU A 265 15.15 -3.14 15.94
N PRO A 266 16.07 -4.12 15.96
CA PRO A 266 15.75 -5.47 15.52
C PRO A 266 14.76 -6.14 16.48
N VAL A 267 13.84 -6.94 15.95
CA VAL A 267 12.90 -7.76 16.73
C VAL A 267 13.46 -9.18 16.86
N ASN A 268 14.44 -9.35 17.75
CA ASN A 268 15.18 -10.60 17.95
C ASN A 268 15.02 -11.20 19.36
N SER A 269 13.96 -10.81 20.08
CA SER A 269 13.67 -11.24 21.45
C SER A 269 12.22 -11.68 21.56
N SER A 270 11.90 -12.47 22.58
CA SER A 270 10.54 -12.95 22.86
C SER A 270 9.53 -11.80 23.03
N SER A 271 9.98 -10.66 23.56
CA SER A 271 9.23 -9.43 23.61
C SER A 271 10.17 -8.22 23.69
N LEU A 272 9.67 -7.07 23.24
CA LEU A 272 10.32 -5.78 23.38
C LEU A 272 9.41 -4.81 24.14
N GLN A 273 9.97 -4.07 25.10
CA GLN A 273 9.30 -2.94 25.72
C GLN A 273 10.09 -1.66 25.47
N ILE A 274 9.43 -0.65 24.93
CA ILE A 274 9.99 0.69 24.71
C ILE A 274 9.39 1.64 25.73
N VAL A 275 10.25 2.45 26.35
CA VAL A 275 9.85 3.56 27.24
C VAL A 275 10.62 4.82 26.83
N ALA A 276 9.90 5.85 26.44
CA ALA A 276 10.43 7.14 26.03
C ALA A 276 10.09 8.25 27.05
N ASN A 277 10.96 9.25 27.20
CA ASN A 277 10.68 10.40 28.07
C ASN A 277 9.74 11.45 27.43
N ARG A 278 9.58 11.38 26.11
CA ARG A 278 8.69 12.18 25.26
C ARG A 278 7.85 11.28 24.36
N ALA A 279 6.75 11.83 23.83
CA ALA A 279 5.86 11.07 22.98
C ALA A 279 6.51 10.79 21.62
N VAL A 280 6.37 9.57 21.13
CA VAL A 280 6.95 9.08 19.88
C VAL A 280 5.90 8.25 19.12
N MET A 281 6.16 8.01 17.83
CA MET A 281 5.41 7.03 17.04
C MET A 281 6.32 5.85 16.72
N VAL A 282 5.75 4.64 16.75
CA VAL A 282 6.47 3.40 16.48
C VAL A 282 5.73 2.60 15.41
N LEU A 283 6.44 2.22 14.37
CA LEU A 283 6.00 1.24 13.38
C LEU A 283 6.75 -0.07 13.60
N TYR A 284 6.05 -1.17 13.35
CA TYR A 284 6.62 -2.50 13.22
C TYR A 284 6.61 -2.87 11.74
N ILE A 285 7.77 -3.32 11.26
CA ILE A 285 8.06 -3.55 9.85
C ILE A 285 8.59 -4.98 9.72
N SER A 286 7.91 -5.79 8.91
CA SER A 286 8.47 -7.03 8.40
C SER A 286 8.81 -6.86 6.93
N PRO A 287 10.07 -7.07 6.51
CA PRO A 287 10.47 -6.93 5.10
C PRO A 287 9.97 -8.05 4.19
N GLY A 288 9.36 -9.10 4.75
CA GLY A 288 9.02 -10.31 4.00
C GLY A 288 10.27 -11.15 3.69
N ARG A 289 10.07 -12.39 3.24
CA ARG A 289 11.17 -13.36 2.98
C ARG A 289 10.81 -14.28 1.82
N THR A 290 11.79 -14.60 0.98
CA THR A 290 11.69 -15.72 0.02
C THR A 290 12.51 -16.87 0.58
N ILE A 291 11.87 -17.99 0.93
CA ILE A 291 12.57 -19.24 1.28
C ILE A 291 12.58 -20.10 0.02
N SER A 292 13.73 -20.67 -0.34
CA SER A 292 13.82 -21.58 -1.49
C SER A 292 12.91 -22.79 -1.29
N GLY A 293 11.86 -22.91 -2.11
CA GLY A 293 10.92 -24.04 -2.07
C GLY A 293 9.70 -23.87 -1.17
N ASP A 294 9.52 -22.71 -0.52
CA ASP A 294 8.35 -22.34 0.29
C ASP A 294 7.74 -21.03 -0.28
N PRO A 295 6.46 -20.71 -0.07
CA PRO A 295 5.95 -19.35 -0.07
C PRO A 295 6.94 -18.21 0.22
N THR A 296 6.78 -17.14 -0.53
CA THR A 296 7.26 -15.82 -0.13
C THR A 296 6.39 -15.28 1.01
N LEU A 297 6.98 -15.00 2.18
CA LEU A 297 6.38 -14.16 3.22
C LEU A 297 6.29 -12.74 2.69
N GLN A 298 5.08 -12.19 2.64
CA GLN A 298 4.84 -10.83 2.20
C GLN A 298 5.31 -9.83 3.25
N PRO A 299 5.79 -8.64 2.85
CA PRO A 299 6.11 -7.59 3.80
C PRO A 299 4.87 -7.10 4.51
N TYR A 300 5.10 -6.56 5.70
CA TYR A 300 4.06 -6.13 6.62
C TYR A 300 4.45 -4.83 7.28
N LEU A 301 3.47 -3.94 7.44
CA LEU A 301 3.62 -2.67 8.15
C LEU A 301 2.49 -2.54 9.16
N ALA A 302 2.84 -2.19 10.40
CA ALA A 302 1.84 -1.91 11.41
C ALA A 302 2.24 -0.75 12.32
N THR A 303 1.30 0.14 12.59
CA THR A 303 1.45 1.08 13.71
C THR A 303 1.35 0.33 15.05
N VAL A 304 2.38 0.45 15.89
CA VAL A 304 2.38 -0.08 17.27
C VAL A 304 1.67 0.93 18.17
N ILE A 305 0.55 0.51 18.75
CA ILE A 305 -0.28 1.41 19.55
C ILE A 305 0.31 1.54 20.96
N PRO A 306 0.46 2.78 21.47
CA PRO A 306 1.02 3.00 22.80
C PRO A 306 0.11 2.46 23.91
N ILE A 307 0.71 2.02 25.02
CA ILE A 307 0.02 1.42 26.19
C ILE A 307 -1.06 2.36 26.73
N GLU A 308 -0.83 3.67 26.69
CA GLU A 308 -1.74 4.71 27.14
C GLU A 308 -3.10 4.67 26.40
N ARG A 309 -3.13 4.06 25.20
CA ARG A 309 -4.30 3.89 24.34
C ARG A 309 -4.94 2.50 24.45
N PHE A 310 -4.45 1.63 25.33
CA PHE A 310 -5.13 0.37 25.60
C PHE A 310 -6.52 0.66 26.20
N GLU A 311 -7.46 -0.27 26.03
CA GLU A 311 -8.84 -0.13 26.50
C GLU A 311 -9.32 -1.44 27.11
N THR A 312 -10.49 -1.45 27.72
CA THR A 312 -11.04 -2.65 28.39
C THR A 312 -11.67 -3.65 27.42
N LEU A 313 -12.08 -3.22 26.22
CA LEU A 313 -12.75 -4.06 25.23
C LEU A 313 -12.12 -3.87 23.84
N GLN A 314 -11.81 -5.00 23.21
CA GLN A 314 -11.20 -5.11 21.90
C GLN A 314 -11.97 -6.14 21.07
N VAL A 315 -12.20 -5.88 19.79
CA VAL A 315 -13.00 -6.74 18.91
C VAL A 315 -12.19 -7.10 17.67
N ILE A 316 -11.90 -8.37 17.46
CA ILE A 316 -11.01 -8.84 16.41
C ILE A 316 -11.86 -9.54 15.36
N HIS A 317 -11.67 -9.22 14.08
CA HIS A 317 -12.26 -10.04 13.03
C HIS A 317 -11.23 -11.03 12.50
N ALA A 318 -11.61 -12.29 12.35
CA ALA A 318 -10.82 -13.33 11.71
C ALA A 318 -11.52 -13.75 10.40
N PRO A 319 -10.95 -13.42 9.22
CA PRO A 319 -11.50 -13.80 7.94
C PRO A 319 -11.58 -15.32 7.78
N SER A 320 -12.65 -15.82 7.16
CA SER A 320 -12.86 -17.26 6.96
C SER A 320 -11.89 -17.92 5.99
N THR A 321 -11.24 -17.13 5.15
CA THR A 321 -10.26 -17.60 4.15
C THR A 321 -8.83 -17.62 4.67
N LEU A 322 -8.59 -17.13 5.90
CA LEU A 322 -7.25 -16.99 6.47
C LEU A 322 -7.17 -17.64 7.85
N SER A 323 -6.03 -18.27 8.15
CA SER A 323 -5.71 -18.67 9.51
C SER A 323 -5.31 -17.43 10.30
N THR A 324 -5.98 -17.14 11.41
CA THR A 324 -5.79 -15.91 12.18
C THR A 324 -5.26 -16.22 13.57
N HIS A 325 -4.22 -15.50 13.98
CA HIS A 325 -3.60 -15.59 15.30
C HIS A 325 -3.79 -14.26 16.02
N LEU A 326 -4.24 -14.35 17.27
CA LEU A 326 -4.48 -13.25 18.17
C LEU A 326 -3.32 -13.11 19.14
N LEU A 327 -2.78 -11.91 19.25
CA LEU A 327 -1.85 -11.49 20.29
C LEU A 327 -2.60 -10.61 21.30
N VAL A 328 -2.49 -10.94 22.58
CA VAL A 328 -3.09 -10.16 23.67
C VAL A 328 -2.00 -9.73 24.65
N ILE A 329 -2.07 -8.49 25.10
CA ILE A 329 -1.17 -7.89 26.09
C ILE A 329 -2.01 -7.35 27.25
N ALA A 330 -1.67 -7.75 28.48
CA ALA A 330 -2.35 -7.32 29.70
C ALA A 330 -1.36 -7.22 30.87
N LYS A 331 -1.71 -6.52 31.95
CA LYS A 331 -0.88 -6.52 33.16
C LYS A 331 -0.76 -7.93 33.76
N TRP A 332 0.43 -8.28 34.24
CA TRP A 332 0.75 -9.62 34.74
C TRP A 332 -0.08 -10.04 35.96
N ASP A 333 -0.45 -9.11 36.83
CA ASP A 333 -1.28 -9.40 38.00
C ASP A 333 -2.78 -9.44 37.66
N LYS A 334 -3.18 -9.05 36.43
CA LYS A 334 -4.58 -8.94 35.98
C LYS A 334 -4.89 -9.71 34.70
N TYR A 335 -3.93 -10.41 34.08
CA TYR A 335 -4.17 -11.13 32.82
C TYR A 335 -5.25 -12.21 32.93
N LYS A 336 -5.42 -12.81 34.13
CA LYS A 336 -6.45 -13.83 34.39
C LYS A 336 -7.89 -13.29 34.30
N ALA A 337 -8.06 -11.97 34.37
CA ALA A 337 -9.35 -11.32 34.19
C ALA A 337 -9.66 -11.00 32.72
N VAL A 338 -8.73 -11.28 31.80
CA VAL A 338 -8.98 -11.17 30.35
C VAL A 338 -9.82 -12.37 29.89
N LYS A 339 -10.85 -12.08 29.12
CA LYS A 339 -11.78 -13.02 28.49
C LYS A 339 -11.68 -12.93 26.98
N LEU A 340 -11.82 -14.06 26.31
CA LEU A 340 -12.03 -14.17 24.87
C LEU A 340 -13.45 -14.72 24.65
N ASP A 341 -14.29 -13.95 23.98
CA ASP A 341 -15.71 -14.27 23.72
C ASP A 341 -16.49 -14.62 25.00
N GLY A 342 -16.25 -13.84 26.06
CA GLY A 342 -16.84 -14.05 27.39
C GLY A 342 -16.20 -15.20 28.19
N SER A 343 -15.40 -16.05 27.56
CA SER A 343 -14.76 -17.20 28.20
C SER A 343 -13.36 -16.89 28.72
N SER A 344 -12.96 -17.53 29.82
CA SER A 344 -11.55 -17.50 30.24
C SER A 344 -10.66 -18.22 29.23
N PHE A 345 -9.42 -17.80 29.10
CA PHE A 345 -8.42 -18.58 28.39
C PHE A 345 -8.27 -19.99 29.03
N PRO A 346 -8.19 -21.07 28.22
CA PRO A 346 -7.99 -22.42 28.74
C PRO A 346 -6.73 -22.56 29.59
N ALA A 347 -6.75 -23.49 30.56
CA ALA A 347 -5.63 -23.68 31.49
C ALA A 347 -4.29 -24.08 30.81
N TYR A 348 -4.35 -24.69 29.63
CA TYR A 348 -3.16 -25.06 28.85
C TYR A 348 -2.53 -23.86 28.12
N VAL A 349 -3.24 -22.74 27.97
CA VAL A 349 -2.73 -21.54 27.31
C VAL A 349 -1.75 -20.84 28.25
N LYS A 350 -0.47 -20.84 27.87
CA LYS A 350 0.60 -20.24 28.65
C LYS A 350 0.75 -18.75 28.31
N TRP A 351 0.58 -17.90 29.32
CA TRP A 351 0.92 -16.48 29.24
C TRP A 351 2.42 -16.31 29.48
N ASN A 352 3.05 -15.51 28.62
CA ASN A 352 4.47 -15.17 28.67
C ASN A 352 4.64 -13.83 29.39
N LYS A 353 5.69 -13.70 30.18
CA LYS A 353 6.04 -12.43 30.81
C LYS A 353 6.75 -11.54 29.79
N VAL A 354 6.41 -10.25 29.76
CA VAL A 354 7.14 -9.27 28.94
C VAL A 354 8.48 -8.97 29.59
N SER A 355 9.54 -8.92 28.79
CA SER A 355 10.89 -8.52 29.21
C SER A 355 10.86 -7.05 29.62
N SER A 356 10.80 -6.79 30.93
CA SER A 356 10.48 -5.47 31.48
C SER A 356 11.54 -4.94 32.43
N GLY A 357 11.67 -3.62 32.51
CA GLY A 357 12.37 -2.94 33.62
C GLY A 357 11.54 -1.96 34.44
N GLN A 358 10.23 -1.78 34.18
CA GLN A 358 9.38 -0.84 34.92
C GLN A 358 7.98 -1.39 35.25
N ASP A 359 7.25 -1.92 34.28
CA ASP A 359 5.88 -2.42 34.46
C ASP A 359 5.77 -3.91 34.13
N ASN A 360 5.04 -4.64 34.95
CA ASN A 360 4.90 -6.09 34.84
C ASN A 360 3.74 -6.44 33.89
N TYR A 361 4.04 -6.70 32.62
CA TYR A 361 3.06 -7.13 31.61
C TYR A 361 3.20 -8.62 31.27
N ALA A 362 2.10 -9.20 30.80
CA ALA A 362 2.00 -10.53 30.24
C ALA A 362 1.46 -10.43 28.81
N TRP A 363 1.82 -11.41 27.98
CA TRP A 363 1.27 -11.56 26.65
C TRP A 363 0.95 -13.01 26.33
N VAL A 364 0.05 -13.23 25.38
CA VAL A 364 -0.32 -14.56 24.91
C VAL A 364 -0.65 -14.52 23.43
N GLU A 365 -0.36 -15.62 22.74
CA GLU A 365 -0.77 -15.87 21.36
C GLU A 365 -1.78 -17.03 21.34
N VAL A 366 -2.91 -16.86 20.65
CA VAL A 366 -3.90 -17.93 20.43
C VAL A 366 -4.42 -17.91 18.99
N ALA A 367 -4.68 -19.08 18.42
CA ALA A 367 -5.38 -19.18 17.14
C ALA A 367 -6.86 -18.82 17.31
N LEU A 368 -7.44 -18.12 16.34
CA LEU A 368 -8.86 -17.77 16.28
C LEU A 368 -9.57 -18.58 15.20
N SER A 369 -10.83 -18.92 15.48
CA SER A 369 -11.77 -19.37 14.44
C SER A 369 -12.14 -18.20 13.53
N ALA A 370 -12.77 -18.47 12.39
CA ALA A 370 -13.35 -17.42 11.56
C ALA A 370 -14.51 -16.71 12.27
N GLY A 371 -14.63 -15.39 12.11
CA GLY A 371 -15.72 -14.60 12.66
C GLY A 371 -15.26 -13.35 13.41
N SER A 372 -16.16 -12.76 14.20
CA SER A 372 -15.85 -11.63 15.08
C SER A 372 -15.65 -12.15 16.51
N HIS A 373 -14.57 -11.71 17.15
CA HIS A 373 -14.12 -12.14 18.47
C HIS A 373 -14.00 -10.93 19.41
N PHE A 374 -14.23 -11.11 20.70
CA PHE A 374 -14.22 -10.06 21.71
C PHE A 374 -13.19 -10.39 22.79
N VAL A 375 -12.14 -9.58 22.91
CA VAL A 375 -11.17 -9.64 24.01
C VAL A 375 -11.56 -8.58 25.04
N CYS A 376 -11.96 -9.02 26.23
CA CYS A 376 -12.45 -8.15 27.29
C CYS A 376 -11.65 -8.29 28.57
N GLN A 377 -11.19 -7.18 29.13
CA GLN A 377 -10.61 -7.10 30.45
C GLN A 377 -11.70 -6.74 31.45
N VAL A 378 -12.10 -7.72 32.27
CA VAL A 378 -13.22 -7.59 33.23
C VAL A 378 -12.85 -6.74 34.44
N SER A 379 -11.54 -6.57 34.70
CA SER A 379 -11.07 -5.61 35.71
C SER A 379 -11.05 -4.18 35.15
N GLU A 380 -10.76 -3.20 36.02
CA GLU A 380 -10.57 -1.79 35.60
C GLU A 380 -9.28 -1.56 34.80
N GLU A 381 -8.41 -2.56 34.68
CA GLU A 381 -7.20 -2.47 33.86
C GLU A 381 -7.51 -2.49 32.36
N LYS A 382 -6.53 -2.05 31.57
CA LYS A 382 -6.63 -2.02 30.12
C LYS A 382 -5.97 -3.26 29.51
N VAL A 383 -6.44 -3.65 28.33
CA VAL A 383 -5.90 -4.73 27.51
C VAL A 383 -5.69 -4.23 26.09
N TRP A 384 -4.66 -4.77 25.44
CA TRP A 384 -4.49 -4.63 24.01
C TRP A 384 -4.61 -5.98 23.35
N ALA A 385 -5.24 -6.00 22.20
CA ALA A 385 -5.28 -7.16 21.34
C ALA A 385 -4.92 -6.70 19.93
N THR A 386 -4.24 -7.55 19.17
CA THR A 386 -4.06 -7.38 17.74
C THR A 386 -4.02 -8.77 17.13
N ALA A 387 -4.42 -8.92 15.88
CA ALA A 387 -4.32 -10.20 15.21
C ALA A 387 -3.60 -10.06 13.89
N TYR A 388 -2.99 -11.17 13.47
CA TYR A 388 -2.35 -11.33 12.19
C TYR A 388 -2.86 -12.61 11.53
N SER A 389 -2.95 -12.59 10.21
CA SER A 389 -3.47 -13.71 9.44
C SER A 389 -2.41 -14.35 8.56
N PHE A 390 -2.72 -15.51 7.97
CA PHE A 390 -1.95 -16.15 6.90
C PHE A 390 -2.87 -17.00 6.01
N SER A 391 -2.62 -16.99 4.70
CA SER A 391 -3.34 -17.80 3.72
C SER A 391 -2.64 -19.14 3.51
N GLY A 392 -2.97 -20.12 4.35
CA GLY A 392 -2.48 -21.49 4.21
C GLY A 392 -0.96 -21.65 4.31
N PRO A 393 -0.44 -22.88 4.17
CA PRO A 393 0.98 -23.19 4.30
C PRO A 393 1.84 -22.67 3.14
N SER A 394 1.23 -22.09 2.09
CA SER A 394 1.87 -21.73 0.83
C SER A 394 1.90 -20.23 0.50
N ILE A 395 1.34 -19.34 1.34
CA ILE A 395 1.54 -17.85 1.34
C ILE A 395 1.21 -17.30 2.75
N PRO A 396 2.18 -16.83 3.56
CA PRO A 396 1.85 -16.11 4.78
C PRO A 396 1.51 -14.66 4.42
N VAL A 397 0.24 -14.43 4.09
CA VAL A 397 -0.31 -13.07 4.00
C VAL A 397 -0.62 -12.58 5.40
N VAL A 398 0.28 -11.78 5.98
CA VAL A 398 0.10 -11.11 7.28
C VAL A 398 -0.91 -9.97 7.14
N GLY A 399 -2.19 -10.33 6.98
CA GLY A 399 -3.29 -9.38 7.09
C GLY A 399 -3.45 -8.93 8.55
N LYS A 400 -3.49 -7.62 8.79
CA LYS A 400 -3.81 -7.08 10.12
C LYS A 400 -5.29 -7.30 10.38
N ASN A 401 -5.58 -8.08 11.41
CA ASN A 401 -6.92 -8.18 11.98
C ASN A 401 -6.96 -7.29 13.21
N PHE A 402 -7.60 -6.17 12.98
CA PHE A 402 -7.68 -5.06 13.90
C PHE A 402 -8.58 -5.35 15.08
N SER A 403 -8.22 -4.78 16.21
CA SER A 403 -8.96 -4.76 17.45
C SER A 403 -9.90 -3.55 17.51
N VAL A 404 -11.17 -3.82 17.75
CA VAL A 404 -12.28 -2.89 17.57
C VAL A 404 -12.90 -2.52 18.93
N PHE A 405 -13.17 -1.25 19.15
CA PHE A 405 -13.57 -0.71 20.46
C PHE A 405 -15.07 -0.49 20.55
N GLY A 406 -15.70 -1.09 21.56
CA GLY A 406 -17.06 -0.75 21.97
C GLY A 406 -17.05 0.20 23.18
N PRO A 407 -17.99 1.16 23.28
CA PRO A 407 -18.14 2.05 24.45
C PRO A 407 -18.73 1.34 25.69
N ASN A 408 -18.98 0.04 25.63
CA ASN A 408 -19.69 -0.71 26.64
C ASN A 408 -18.72 -1.59 27.45
N SER A 409 -18.88 -1.58 28.77
CA SER A 409 -18.25 -2.51 29.70
C SER A 409 -18.42 -3.97 29.28
N CYS A 410 -17.56 -4.87 29.78
CA CYS A 410 -17.62 -6.33 29.54
C CYS A 410 -18.97 -6.98 29.87
N SER A 411 -19.90 -6.25 30.49
CA SER A 411 -21.22 -6.72 30.94
C SER A 411 -22.24 -7.01 29.81
N ASN A 412 -21.95 -6.69 28.55
CA ASN A 412 -22.91 -6.85 27.44
C ASN A 412 -22.54 -7.94 26.41
N THR A 413 -21.51 -8.75 26.64
CA THR A 413 -21.04 -9.74 25.65
C THR A 413 -22.00 -10.90 25.43
N GLU A 414 -22.81 -11.28 26.43
CA GLU A 414 -23.73 -12.43 26.34
C GLU A 414 -24.98 -12.16 25.47
N ASN A 415 -25.44 -10.90 25.38
CA ASN A 415 -26.64 -10.55 24.60
C ASN A 415 -26.36 -10.19 23.13
N GLN A 416 -25.08 -10.18 22.69
CA GLN A 416 -24.70 -9.80 21.31
C GLN A 416 -24.30 -10.99 20.43
N LEU A 417 -24.34 -12.22 20.96
CA LEU A 417 -24.11 -13.47 20.22
C LEU A 417 -25.36 -13.86 19.41
N GLY A 418 -25.75 -12.98 18.48
CA GLY A 418 -26.64 -13.33 17.38
C GLY A 418 -25.82 -13.95 16.26
N ASN A 419 -26.08 -15.22 15.95
CA ASN A 419 -25.42 -15.96 14.87
C ASN A 419 -25.69 -15.26 13.52
N SER A 420 -24.75 -14.49 12.98
CA SER A 420 -24.91 -13.87 11.65
C SER A 420 -23.65 -13.99 10.80
N SER A 421 -23.40 -15.20 10.30
CA SER A 421 -22.62 -15.45 9.10
C SER A 421 -23.46 -15.09 7.87
N SER A 422 -23.56 -13.80 7.55
CA SER A 422 -24.05 -13.36 6.25
C SER A 422 -23.33 -12.09 5.79
N VAL A 423 -22.61 -12.22 4.67
CA VAL A 423 -22.12 -11.07 3.89
C VAL A 423 -23.38 -10.41 3.30
N LEU A 424 -23.70 -9.19 3.72
CA LEU A 424 -24.83 -8.44 3.18
C LEU A 424 -24.45 -7.73 1.89
N ASN A 425 -25.32 -7.86 0.89
CA ASN A 425 -25.28 -7.06 -0.33
C ASN A 425 -25.88 -5.66 -0.08
N PRO A 426 -25.39 -4.62 -0.79
CA PRO A 426 -25.90 -3.25 -0.66
C PRO A 426 -27.40 -3.18 -1.05
N GLN A 427 -28.16 -2.33 -0.36
CA GLN A 427 -29.53 -2.03 -0.72
C GLN A 427 -29.54 -0.96 -1.82
N SER A 428 -30.04 -1.30 -3.02
CA SER A 428 -30.15 -0.33 -4.11
C SER A 428 -31.30 0.65 -3.88
N THR A 429 -31.00 1.94 -3.95
CA THR A 429 -32.03 2.98 -4.14
C THR A 429 -32.17 3.24 -5.64
N THR A 430 -33.31 2.88 -6.20
CA THR A 430 -33.66 3.07 -7.62
C THR A 430 -33.85 4.56 -7.94
N GLY A 431 -32.99 5.10 -8.80
CA GLY A 431 -33.23 6.31 -9.57
C GLY A 431 -33.80 5.94 -10.94
N SER A 432 -34.91 6.56 -11.31
CA SER A 432 -35.78 6.27 -12.45
C SER A 432 -35.15 6.41 -13.85
N ASN A 433 -35.58 5.50 -14.74
CA ASN A 433 -35.33 5.40 -16.19
C ASN A 433 -35.50 6.68 -17.01
N ILE A 434 -34.69 6.82 -18.07
CA ILE A 434 -35.15 7.26 -19.41
C ILE A 434 -34.48 6.39 -20.49
N ASN A 435 -35.31 5.70 -21.27
CA ASN A 435 -34.94 4.97 -22.48
C ASN A 435 -34.66 5.92 -23.65
N SER A 436 -33.67 5.60 -24.49
CA SER A 436 -33.87 5.48 -25.95
C SER A 436 -32.59 5.00 -26.66
N SER A 437 -32.80 4.20 -27.70
CA SER A 437 -31.84 3.74 -28.71
C SER A 437 -32.64 3.61 -30.03
N PRO A 438 -32.03 3.30 -31.19
CA PRO A 438 -30.81 3.81 -31.81
C PRO A 438 -31.04 4.12 -33.32
N SER A 439 -30.01 4.57 -34.05
CA SER A 439 -29.76 4.45 -35.53
C SER A 439 -28.87 5.64 -35.98
N SER A 440 -27.98 5.64 -36.99
CA SER A 440 -27.59 4.76 -38.10
C SER A 440 -26.45 5.45 -38.92
N HIS A 441 -25.85 4.73 -39.90
CA HIS A 441 -24.97 5.16 -41.03
C HIS A 441 -23.46 5.32 -40.73
N SER A 442 -22.47 4.59 -41.30
CA SER A 442 -22.11 4.05 -42.63
C SER A 442 -21.17 4.94 -43.47
N ASN A 443 -19.96 4.43 -43.76
CA ASN A 443 -19.24 4.41 -45.07
C ASN A 443 -17.76 4.87 -45.11
N ALA A 444 -16.92 3.84 -45.35
CA ALA A 444 -15.71 3.68 -46.18
C ALA A 444 -14.97 4.88 -46.82
N TRP A 445 -13.63 4.81 -46.85
CA TRP A 445 -12.75 5.22 -47.98
C TRP A 445 -11.47 4.33 -48.07
N THR A 446 -10.90 4.28 -49.28
CA THR A 446 -9.96 3.34 -49.94
C THR A 446 -8.45 3.52 -49.65
N PRO A 447 -7.58 2.57 -50.07
CA PRO A 447 -6.14 2.56 -49.74
C PRO A 447 -5.26 3.31 -50.77
N VAL A 448 -4.16 3.90 -50.32
CA VAL A 448 -3.06 4.40 -51.16
C VAL A 448 -1.74 3.79 -50.64
N GLY A 449 -0.95 3.26 -51.57
CA GLY A 449 0.17 2.37 -51.34
C GLY A 449 1.49 2.99 -50.89
N SER A 450 2.43 2.05 -50.74
CA SER A 450 3.73 2.03 -50.08
C SER A 450 4.89 2.81 -50.72
N THR A 451 5.91 3.01 -49.87
CA THR A 451 7.37 3.08 -50.08
C THR A 451 8.06 4.45 -49.91
N GLY A 452 9.07 4.48 -49.02
CA GLY A 452 10.00 5.62 -48.93
C GLY A 452 10.96 5.72 -47.72
N LEU A 453 11.12 4.73 -46.82
CA LEU A 453 11.88 4.97 -45.57
C LEU A 453 12.95 3.95 -45.14
N TRP A 454 13.19 2.87 -45.88
CA TRP A 454 14.22 1.89 -45.49
C TRP A 454 15.45 1.95 -46.39
N ASN A 455 16.62 2.34 -45.84
CA ASN A 455 17.90 2.40 -46.56
C ASN A 455 19.02 1.69 -45.77
N PRO A 456 19.46 0.50 -46.20
CA PRO A 456 20.44 -0.30 -45.45
C PRO A 456 21.85 0.32 -45.36
N ARG A 457 22.13 1.44 -46.03
CA ARG A 457 23.43 2.14 -45.95
C ARG A 457 23.54 3.15 -44.78
N LYS A 458 22.50 3.32 -43.96
CA LYS A 458 22.46 4.30 -42.84
C LYS A 458 22.32 3.67 -41.45
N LEU A 459 22.48 2.36 -41.34
CA LEU A 459 22.26 1.62 -40.10
C LEU A 459 23.45 1.80 -39.14
N SER A 460 23.23 2.44 -37.98
CA SER A 460 24.26 2.60 -36.94
C SER A 460 23.85 1.89 -35.65
N VAL A 461 24.72 1.01 -35.15
CA VAL A 461 24.58 0.40 -33.83
C VAL A 461 25.30 1.30 -32.83
N GLU A 462 24.55 1.93 -31.93
CA GLU A 462 25.12 2.88 -30.98
C GLU A 462 25.72 2.15 -29.78
N GLY A 463 26.98 2.47 -29.47
CA GLY A 463 27.71 1.82 -28.37
C GLY A 463 27.17 2.16 -26.97
N ALA A 464 26.41 3.25 -26.85
CA ALA A 464 25.79 3.71 -25.61
C ALA A 464 24.61 2.81 -25.21
N GLN A 465 24.46 2.57 -23.91
CA GLN A 465 23.32 1.82 -23.35
C GLN A 465 22.31 2.79 -22.73
N LEU A 466 21.15 2.92 -23.37
CA LEU A 466 20.13 3.91 -23.02
C LEU A 466 18.77 3.23 -22.79
N GLY A 467 17.89 3.93 -22.07
CA GLY A 467 16.49 3.53 -22.01
C GLY A 467 15.86 3.80 -23.38
N TRP A 468 14.81 3.07 -23.75
CA TRP A 468 14.23 3.15 -25.09
C TRP A 468 13.82 4.59 -25.49
N TRP A 469 13.28 5.38 -24.54
CA TRP A 469 12.94 6.79 -24.80
C TRP A 469 14.16 7.69 -25.00
N ASP A 470 15.24 7.43 -24.26
CA ASP A 470 16.50 8.17 -24.40
C ASP A 470 17.20 7.77 -25.71
N ALA A 471 17.14 6.49 -26.09
CA ALA A 471 17.63 5.97 -27.36
C ALA A 471 16.87 6.57 -28.56
N LEU A 472 15.53 6.64 -28.48
CA LEU A 472 14.70 7.30 -29.48
C LEU A 472 15.06 8.78 -29.61
N ARG A 473 15.22 9.47 -28.49
CA ARG A 473 15.64 10.88 -28.47
C ARG A 473 17.00 11.04 -29.12
N TYR A 474 17.96 10.19 -28.77
CA TYR A 474 19.31 10.22 -29.33
C TYR A 474 19.30 10.05 -30.86
N CYS A 475 18.56 9.07 -31.41
CA CYS A 475 18.49 8.90 -32.86
C CYS A 475 17.92 10.17 -33.52
N ARG A 476 16.85 10.74 -32.96
CA ARG A 476 16.20 11.95 -33.48
C ARG A 476 17.06 13.20 -33.42
N GLU A 477 17.81 13.37 -32.33
CA GLU A 477 18.78 14.46 -32.18
C GLU A 477 19.93 14.35 -33.20
N ASN A 478 20.24 13.13 -33.66
CA ASN A 478 21.23 12.86 -34.70
C ASN A 478 20.62 12.74 -36.11
N GLY A 479 19.36 13.15 -36.31
CA GLY A 479 18.72 13.21 -37.62
C GLY A 479 18.21 11.88 -38.18
N SER A 480 18.02 10.86 -37.33
CA SER A 480 17.49 9.53 -37.64
C SER A 480 16.33 9.14 -36.70
N ASP A 481 15.82 7.91 -36.77
CA ASP A 481 14.87 7.36 -35.78
C ASP A 481 15.32 5.95 -35.33
N LEU A 482 14.70 5.37 -34.31
CA LEU A 482 14.93 3.96 -33.99
C LEU A 482 14.47 3.09 -35.16
N ILE A 483 15.26 2.08 -35.47
CA ILE A 483 15.07 1.29 -36.69
C ILE A 483 13.72 0.58 -36.78
N SER A 484 13.13 0.59 -37.98
CA SER A 484 12.01 -0.25 -38.37
C SER A 484 12.45 -1.52 -39.11
N VAL A 485 11.62 -2.56 -39.02
CA VAL A 485 11.86 -3.86 -39.67
C VAL A 485 10.65 -4.21 -40.54
N PRO A 486 10.54 -3.65 -41.75
CA PRO A 486 9.37 -3.79 -42.61
C PRO A 486 9.25 -5.14 -43.33
N ASP A 487 10.34 -5.91 -43.43
CA ASP A 487 10.39 -7.17 -44.17
C ASP A 487 11.48 -8.13 -43.66
N LEU A 488 11.47 -9.36 -44.20
CA LEU A 488 12.42 -10.42 -43.86
C LEU A 488 13.86 -10.07 -44.26
N GLU A 489 14.07 -9.28 -45.32
CA GLU A 489 15.42 -8.89 -45.75
C GLU A 489 16.05 -7.94 -44.71
N SER A 490 15.24 -7.01 -44.20
CA SER A 490 15.61 -6.10 -43.11
C SER A 490 15.97 -6.86 -41.83
N GLN A 491 15.17 -7.87 -41.46
CA GLN A 491 15.46 -8.74 -40.32
C GLN A 491 16.79 -9.51 -40.49
N ARG A 492 17.06 -10.05 -41.68
CA ARG A 492 18.31 -10.78 -41.98
C ARG A 492 19.54 -9.88 -41.90
N LEU A 493 19.44 -8.60 -42.24
CA LEU A 493 20.55 -7.68 -42.04
C LEU A 493 20.85 -7.46 -40.55
N LEU A 494 19.83 -7.42 -39.70
CA LEU A 494 20.02 -7.30 -38.24
C LEU A 494 20.69 -8.54 -37.64
N GLU A 495 20.53 -9.70 -38.26
CA GLU A 495 21.24 -10.93 -37.87
C GLU A 495 22.75 -10.88 -38.09
N THR A 496 23.24 -9.92 -38.89
CA THR A 496 24.68 -9.70 -39.09
C THR A 496 25.33 -8.84 -38.00
N VAL A 497 24.54 -8.25 -37.09
CA VAL A 497 25.06 -7.46 -35.96
C VAL A 497 25.82 -8.40 -35.01
N PRO A 498 27.11 -8.12 -34.68
CA PRO A 498 27.89 -8.99 -33.81
C PRO A 498 27.24 -9.16 -32.44
N LYS A 499 27.01 -10.42 -32.02
CA LYS A 499 26.33 -10.74 -30.75
C LYS A 499 27.08 -10.19 -29.53
N ASP A 500 28.39 -10.07 -29.62
CA ASP A 500 29.28 -9.52 -28.60
C ASP A 500 29.02 -8.02 -28.35
N ILE A 501 28.50 -7.32 -29.36
CA ILE A 501 28.11 -5.91 -29.30
C ILE A 501 26.69 -5.78 -28.72
N ALA A 502 25.84 -6.78 -28.89
CA ALA A 502 24.41 -6.69 -28.61
C ALA A 502 24.02 -6.91 -27.12
N GLY A 503 24.88 -7.52 -26.30
CA GLY A 503 24.58 -7.78 -24.89
C GLY A 503 23.36 -8.70 -24.72
N MET A 504 22.38 -8.32 -23.89
CA MET A 504 21.13 -9.08 -23.71
C MET A 504 20.09 -8.82 -24.82
N GLY A 505 20.16 -7.66 -25.49
CA GLY A 505 19.19 -7.25 -26.50
C GLY A 505 19.45 -5.84 -27.05
N ILE A 506 18.80 -5.50 -28.16
CA ILE A 506 18.97 -4.22 -28.87
C ILE A 506 17.62 -3.55 -29.10
N TRP A 507 17.50 -2.27 -28.78
CA TRP A 507 16.26 -1.51 -29.03
C TRP A 507 15.96 -1.27 -30.51
N ILE A 508 14.68 -1.42 -30.88
CA ILE A 508 14.11 -1.10 -32.20
C ILE A 508 12.88 -0.19 -32.04
N GLY A 509 12.43 0.45 -33.13
CA GLY A 509 11.41 1.50 -33.11
C GLY A 509 9.95 1.02 -33.00
N LEU A 510 9.71 -0.27 -32.77
CA LEU A 510 8.35 -0.82 -32.72
C LEU A 510 7.68 -0.48 -31.39
N ARG A 511 6.44 0.00 -31.46
CA ARG A 511 5.59 0.27 -30.30
C ARG A 511 4.16 -0.17 -30.51
N ARG A 512 3.43 -0.29 -29.40
CA ARG A 512 1.98 -0.47 -29.38
C ARG A 512 1.30 0.83 -28.96
N HIS A 513 0.24 1.22 -29.65
CA HIS A 513 -0.55 2.40 -29.33
C HIS A 513 -1.41 2.15 -28.10
N ARG A 514 -1.30 3.02 -27.08
CA ARG A 514 -1.91 2.80 -25.75
C ARG A 514 -3.42 2.62 -25.78
N VAL A 515 -4.10 3.31 -26.70
CA VAL A 515 -5.57 3.40 -26.77
C VAL A 515 -6.16 2.39 -27.75
N TRP A 516 -5.42 2.06 -28.81
CA TRP A 516 -5.95 1.28 -29.93
C TRP A 516 -5.33 -0.12 -30.03
N GLY A 517 -4.30 -0.41 -29.24
CA GLY A 517 -3.60 -1.70 -29.25
C GLY A 517 -2.86 -2.00 -30.56
N THR A 518 -2.83 -1.07 -31.51
CA THR A 518 -2.19 -1.24 -32.81
C THR A 518 -0.67 -1.07 -32.71
N LEU A 519 0.08 -1.94 -33.39
CA LEU A 519 1.52 -1.77 -33.52
C LEU A 519 1.83 -0.65 -34.51
N TYR A 520 2.86 0.13 -34.24
CA TYR A 520 3.36 1.17 -35.12
C TYR A 520 4.88 1.32 -34.97
N TRP A 521 5.56 1.62 -36.07
CA TRP A 521 6.96 2.03 -36.05
C TRP A 521 7.06 3.55 -35.78
N THR A 522 8.04 3.96 -34.98
CA THR A 522 8.23 5.40 -34.64
C THR A 522 8.61 6.27 -35.83
N ASP A 523 9.26 5.67 -36.83
CA ASP A 523 9.62 6.30 -38.11
C ASP A 523 8.46 6.38 -39.11
N LYS A 524 7.27 5.89 -38.73
CA LYS A 524 6.03 5.82 -39.55
C LYS A 524 6.09 4.81 -40.70
N THR A 525 7.06 3.90 -40.72
CA THR A 525 7.05 2.76 -41.63
C THR A 525 5.82 1.88 -41.37
N PRO A 526 5.17 1.31 -42.39
CA PRO A 526 4.05 0.37 -42.20
C PRO A 526 4.48 -0.89 -41.44
N VAL A 527 3.58 -1.45 -40.61
CA VAL A 527 3.82 -2.71 -39.88
C VAL A 527 3.26 -3.87 -40.70
N ASP A 528 3.98 -4.25 -41.77
CA ASP A 528 3.58 -5.33 -42.69
C ASP A 528 4.30 -6.66 -42.40
N TYR A 529 5.24 -6.66 -41.46
CA TYR A 529 6.04 -7.81 -41.04
C TYR A 529 6.14 -7.86 -39.52
N THR A 530 6.19 -9.07 -38.96
CA THR A 530 6.45 -9.32 -37.53
C THR A 530 7.33 -10.54 -37.31
N ASN A 531 8.30 -10.45 -36.39
CA ASN A 531 9.18 -11.58 -36.03
C ASN A 531 9.26 -11.79 -34.51
N TRP A 532 8.12 -11.89 -33.84
CA TRP A 532 8.05 -12.09 -32.38
C TRP A 532 8.65 -13.44 -31.95
N GLY A 533 9.33 -13.45 -30.79
CA GLY A 533 9.81 -14.66 -30.15
C GLY A 533 8.68 -15.57 -29.65
N GLU A 534 9.01 -16.81 -29.31
CA GLU A 534 8.02 -17.76 -28.80
C GLU A 534 7.36 -17.24 -27.51
N GLY A 535 6.02 -17.24 -27.48
CA GLY A 535 5.25 -16.68 -26.35
C GLY A 535 5.28 -15.15 -26.26
N GLN A 536 5.77 -14.44 -27.29
CA GLN A 536 5.83 -12.98 -27.33
C GLN A 536 4.83 -12.36 -28.33
N PRO A 537 4.30 -11.16 -28.04
CA PRO A 537 4.49 -10.41 -26.80
C PRO A 537 3.80 -11.12 -25.61
N SER A 538 4.52 -11.23 -24.49
CA SER A 538 4.12 -11.98 -23.28
C SER A 538 2.81 -11.49 -22.65
N ASP A 539 2.39 -10.26 -22.98
CA ASP A 539 1.04 -9.74 -22.77
C ASP A 539 0.74 -8.60 -23.77
N PRO A 540 -0.34 -8.70 -24.57
CA PRO A 540 -0.71 -7.72 -25.60
C PRO A 540 -1.28 -6.39 -25.05
N THR A 541 -1.40 -6.21 -23.73
CA THR A 541 -2.02 -5.03 -23.11
C THR A 541 -1.02 -4.00 -22.55
N PHE A 542 0.28 -4.32 -22.50
CA PHE A 542 1.30 -3.39 -22.01
C PHE A 542 1.94 -2.52 -23.12
N ASN A 543 2.33 -1.30 -22.73
CA ASN A 543 3.17 -0.41 -23.55
C ASN A 543 4.66 -0.69 -23.31
N LEU A 544 5.04 -1.95 -23.49
CA LEU A 544 6.44 -2.37 -23.48
C LEU A 544 7.14 -1.85 -24.74
N CYS A 545 8.45 -1.69 -24.63
CA CYS A 545 9.30 -1.28 -25.73
C CYS A 545 9.88 -2.53 -26.39
N THR A 546 10.01 -2.53 -27.71
CA THR A 546 10.43 -3.74 -28.42
C THR A 546 11.94 -3.76 -28.57
N MET A 547 12.53 -4.91 -28.25
CA MET A 547 13.93 -5.22 -28.50
C MET A 547 14.10 -6.41 -29.43
N LEU A 548 15.26 -6.52 -30.06
CA LEU A 548 15.79 -7.77 -30.62
C LEU A 548 16.48 -8.54 -29.50
N SER A 549 16.03 -9.75 -29.22
CA SER A 549 16.58 -10.60 -28.17
C SER A 549 17.76 -11.41 -28.68
N VAL A 550 18.95 -11.22 -28.10
CA VAL A 550 20.14 -11.97 -28.51
C VAL A 550 20.02 -13.45 -28.14
N LEU A 551 19.40 -13.73 -26.98
CA LEU A 551 19.14 -15.09 -26.49
C LEU A 551 18.01 -15.76 -27.30
N GLY A 552 17.04 -14.99 -27.79
CA GLY A 552 15.95 -15.43 -28.65
C GLY A 552 16.30 -15.48 -30.14
N GLY A 553 17.58 -15.51 -30.52
CA GLY A 553 17.99 -15.61 -31.93
C GLY A 553 17.64 -14.37 -32.77
N LEU A 554 17.62 -13.18 -32.14
CA LEU A 554 17.23 -11.88 -32.71
C LEU A 554 15.76 -11.77 -33.11
N THR A 555 14.90 -12.60 -32.52
CA THR A 555 13.45 -12.38 -32.54
C THR A 555 13.06 -11.20 -31.67
N TRP A 556 11.85 -10.67 -31.90
CA TRP A 556 11.35 -9.48 -31.23
C TRP A 556 10.74 -9.88 -29.89
N GLU A 557 11.13 -9.17 -28.85
CA GLU A 557 10.61 -9.36 -27.51
C GLU A 557 10.21 -8.02 -26.89
N ALA A 558 9.23 -8.08 -26.00
CA ALA A 558 8.76 -6.93 -25.25
C ALA A 558 9.60 -6.77 -23.99
N GLU A 559 10.16 -5.58 -23.77
CA GLU A 559 11.06 -5.27 -22.63
C GLU A 559 10.70 -3.92 -22.01
N CYS A 560 11.04 -3.75 -20.73
CA CYS A 560 10.84 -2.52 -20.00
C CYS A 560 11.59 -1.37 -20.66
N CYS A 561 10.88 -0.31 -21.04
CA CYS A 561 11.46 0.85 -21.73
C CYS A 561 12.60 1.55 -20.94
N SER A 562 12.74 1.30 -19.64
CA SER A 562 13.82 1.82 -18.80
C SER A 562 15.10 0.97 -18.82
N THR A 563 15.05 -0.25 -19.37
CA THR A 563 16.21 -1.14 -19.49
C THR A 563 17.27 -0.46 -20.35
N LYS A 564 18.52 -0.44 -19.87
CA LYS A 564 19.63 0.21 -20.57
C LYS A 564 20.20 -0.79 -21.57
N LEU A 565 19.76 -0.68 -22.83
CA LEU A 565 20.23 -1.51 -23.94
C LEU A 565 20.91 -0.64 -24.99
N ARG A 566 21.74 -1.28 -25.81
CA ARG A 566 22.17 -0.66 -27.07
C ARG A 566 21.00 -0.57 -28.02
N PHE A 567 21.12 0.27 -29.03
CA PHE A 567 20.02 0.60 -29.91
C PHE A 567 20.52 0.87 -31.33
N ILE A 568 19.64 0.72 -32.31
CA ILE A 568 19.95 0.94 -33.71
C ILE A 568 19.14 2.11 -34.22
N CYS A 569 19.85 3.08 -34.81
CA CYS A 569 19.24 4.19 -35.54
C CYS A 569 19.24 3.91 -37.05
N ASN A 570 18.25 4.44 -37.77
CA ASN A 570 18.13 4.38 -39.24
C ASN A 570 17.69 5.74 -39.83
#